data_AF-A0A835G9U6-F1
#
_entry.id   AF-A0A835G9U6-F1
#
_cell.length_a   1.000
_cell.length_b   1.000
_cell.length_c   1.000
_cell.angle_alpha   90.00
_cell.angle_beta   90.00
_cell.angle_gamma   90.00
#
_symmetry.space_group_name_H-M   'P 1'
#
loop_
_entity.id
_entity.type
_entity.pdbx_description
1 polymer ?
#
loop_
_entity_poly.entity_id
_entity_poly.type
_entity_poly.pdbx_seq_one_letter_code
_entity_poly.pdbx_strand_id
1 'polypeptide(L)'
;MKGIIILLVIVYAAVGRAQLDECPKEQETNWEIEWLLRHEDCEKFYKCTFGKPVEMSCPDKLWFNLETWRCDWPHNVDCEDRLRLALGRRMPSFVQQALDIQTVTEIIITDDHNN
;
A
#
# COMPACT_ATOMS: atom_id res chain seq x y z
N MET A 1 9.40 -16.75 -30.42
CA MET A 1 8.72 -15.48 -30.05
C MET A 1 7.87 -15.63 -28.80
N LYS A 2 6.89 -16.56 -28.76
CA LYS A 2 6.06 -16.85 -27.57
C LYS A 2 6.85 -17.13 -26.28
N GLY A 3 7.96 -17.87 -26.37
CA GLY A 3 8.83 -18.16 -25.22
C GLY A 3 9.55 -16.95 -24.63
N ILE A 4 9.88 -15.94 -25.44
CA ILE A 4 10.53 -14.70 -24.96
C ILE A 4 9.51 -13.88 -24.17
N ILE A 5 8.27 -13.80 -24.66
CA ILE A 5 7.18 -13.09 -23.98
C ILE A 5 6.88 -13.72 -22.61
N ILE A 6 6.79 -15.06 -22.55
CA ILE A 6 6.57 -15.79 -21.29
C ILE A 6 7.69 -15.49 -20.28
N LEU A 7 8.95 -15.47 -20.74
CA LEU A 7 10.08 -15.15 -19.88
C LEU A 7 10.02 -13.70 -19.36
N LEU A 8 9.68 -12.74 -20.20
CA LEU A 8 9.55 -11.34 -19.79
C LEU A 8 8.42 -11.12 -18.78
N VAL A 9 7.29 -11.80 -18.95
CA VAL A 9 6.15 -11.76 -18.00
C VAL A 9 6.54 -12.37 -16.65
N ILE A 10 7.24 -13.51 -16.64
CA ILE A 10 7.74 -14.15 -15.41
C ILE A 10 8.74 -13.23 -14.70
N VAL A 11 9.64 -12.58 -15.44
CA VAL A 11 10.60 -11.62 -14.90
C VAL A 11 9.86 -10.40 -14.32
N TYR A 12 8.86 -9.86 -15.01
CA TYR A 12 8.08 -8.72 -14.50
C TYR A 12 7.29 -9.07 -13.24
N ALA A 13 6.67 -10.25 -13.20
CA ALA A 13 5.95 -10.74 -12.02
C ALA A 13 6.90 -11.03 -10.84
N ALA A 14 8.14 -11.45 -11.11
CA ALA A 14 9.16 -11.66 -10.09
C ALA A 14 9.74 -10.34 -9.55
N VAL A 15 9.80 -9.30 -10.39
CA VAL A 15 10.31 -7.96 -10.04
C VAL A 15 9.21 -7.09 -9.42
N GLY A 16 7.93 -7.41 -9.65
CA GLY A 16 6.78 -6.75 -9.04
C GLY A 16 6.51 -7.20 -7.61
N ARG A 17 7.39 -6.86 -6.66
CA ARG A 17 7.03 -6.90 -5.24
C ARG A 17 6.53 -5.53 -4.82
N ALA A 18 5.26 -5.47 -4.45
CA ALA A 18 4.66 -4.32 -3.81
C ALA A 18 5.34 -4.11 -2.45
N GLN A 19 6.16 -3.07 -2.36
CA GLN A 19 6.79 -2.63 -1.12
C GLN A 19 6.06 -1.37 -0.65
N LEU A 20 4.85 -1.53 -0.10
CA LEU A 20 4.27 -0.52 0.77
C LEU A 20 4.00 -1.24 2.10
N ASP A 21 4.42 -0.64 3.21
CA ASP A 21 4.15 -1.08 4.59
C ASP A 21 5.08 -2.14 5.21
N GLU A 22 6.29 -2.38 4.68
CA GLU A 22 7.30 -3.21 5.38
C GLU A 22 8.31 -2.35 6.13
N CYS A 23 8.61 -2.75 7.37
CA CYS A 23 9.66 -2.11 8.15
C CYS A 23 11.06 -2.42 7.58
N PRO A 24 12.00 -1.46 7.64
CA PRO A 24 13.38 -1.70 7.23
C PRO A 24 14.01 -2.78 8.12
N LYS A 25 14.68 -3.76 7.49
CA LYS A 25 15.30 -4.91 8.18
C LYS A 25 16.64 -4.56 8.83
N GLU A 26 17.32 -3.55 8.31
CA GLU A 26 18.50 -2.98 8.91
C GLU A 26 18.06 -1.80 9.77
N GLN A 27 18.04 -2.00 11.09
CA GLN A 27 18.00 -0.87 12.00
C GLN A 27 19.38 -0.23 11.93
N GLU A 28 19.52 0.79 11.08
CA GLU A 28 20.65 1.70 11.18
C GLU A 28 20.73 2.15 12.64
N THR A 29 21.91 2.05 13.26
CA THR A 29 22.17 2.31 14.68
C THR A 29 21.97 3.78 15.08
N ASN A 30 21.30 4.56 14.23
CA ASN A 30 20.94 5.93 14.47
C ASN A 30 19.61 6.01 15.23
N TRP A 31 19.71 6.27 16.53
CA TRP A 31 18.56 6.42 17.43
C TRP A 31 17.70 7.66 17.14
N GLU A 32 18.10 8.50 16.19
CA GLU A 32 17.39 9.72 15.80
C GLU A 32 16.34 9.49 14.70
N ILE A 33 16.37 8.34 14.02
CA ILE A 33 15.44 8.05 12.90
C ILE A 33 14.30 7.15 13.41
N GLU A 34 13.10 7.71 13.46
CA GLU A 34 11.88 6.98 13.79
C GLU A 34 11.08 6.67 12.53
N TRP A 35 10.83 5.38 12.29
CA TRP A 35 10.05 4.90 11.16
C TRP A 35 8.60 4.65 11.59
N LEU A 36 7.69 5.47 11.09
CA LEU A 36 6.26 5.39 11.36
C LEU A 36 5.52 4.99 10.09
N LEU A 37 4.46 4.19 10.22
CA LEU A 37 3.63 3.73 9.11
C LEU A 37 2.14 4.00 9.39
N ARG A 38 1.36 4.06 8.32
CA ARG A 38 -0.10 4.18 8.35
C ARG A 38 -0.70 2.94 9.00
N HIS A 39 -1.73 3.15 9.82
CA HIS A 39 -2.61 2.10 10.35
C HIS A 39 -4.03 2.33 9.83
N GLU A 40 -4.83 1.27 9.71
CA GLU A 40 -6.18 1.30 9.13
C GLU A 40 -7.20 1.98 10.06
N ASP A 41 -7.01 1.85 11.37
CA ASP A 41 -7.60 2.71 12.42
C ASP A 41 -6.84 4.04 12.51
N CYS A 42 -7.56 5.16 12.39
CA CYS A 42 -6.99 6.51 12.40
C CYS A 42 -6.49 6.94 13.79
N GLU A 43 -7.01 6.36 14.86
CA GLU A 43 -6.52 6.59 16.22
C GLU A 43 -5.21 5.83 16.50
N LYS A 44 -4.68 5.12 15.50
CA LYS A 44 -3.47 4.29 15.61
C LYS A 44 -2.48 4.57 14.49
N PHE A 45 -1.26 4.08 14.69
CA PHE A 45 -0.17 4.04 13.72
C PHE A 45 0.75 2.88 14.05
N TYR A 46 1.62 2.48 13.12
CA TYR A 46 2.68 1.53 13.44
C TYR A 46 4.01 2.25 13.61
N LYS A 47 4.81 1.81 14.58
CA LYS A 47 6.21 2.18 14.75
C LYS A 47 7.09 0.98 14.48
N CYS A 48 8.07 1.11 13.59
CA CYS A 48 9.00 0.02 13.34
C CYS A 48 10.00 -0.14 14.47
N THR A 49 10.03 -1.34 15.06
CA THR A 49 10.94 -1.73 16.13
C THR A 49 11.54 -3.10 15.79
N PHE A 50 12.87 -3.21 15.73
CA PHE A 50 13.57 -4.44 15.33
C PHE A 50 13.08 -5.02 14.00
N GLY A 51 12.85 -4.14 13.01
CA GLY A 51 12.37 -4.51 11.68
C GLY A 51 10.94 -5.02 11.65
N LYS A 52 10.16 -4.79 12.71
CA LYS A 52 8.75 -5.20 12.80
C LYS A 52 7.85 -4.01 13.12
N PRO A 53 6.66 -3.92 12.50
CA PRO A 53 5.69 -2.90 12.85
C PRO A 53 5.10 -3.23 14.23
N VAL A 54 5.11 -2.25 15.12
CA VAL A 54 4.49 -2.32 16.44
C VAL A 54 3.35 -1.31 16.47
N GLU A 55 2.15 -1.77 16.81
CA GLU A 55 0.97 -0.91 16.89
C GLU A 55 1.10 0.08 18.04
N MET A 56 0.79 1.34 17.77
CA MET A 56 0.77 2.45 18.71
C MET A 56 -0.57 3.16 18.60
N SER A 57 -1.08 3.67 19.73
CA SER A 57 -2.30 4.48 19.77
C SER A 57 -1.96 5.95 20.00
N CYS A 58 -2.69 6.83 19.33
CA CYS A 58 -2.67 8.25 19.61
C CYS A 58 -3.36 8.55 20.95
N PRO A 59 -2.90 9.55 21.71
CA PRO A 59 -3.58 9.99 22.92
C PRO A 59 -4.90 10.69 22.59
N ASP A 60 -5.83 10.73 23.55
CA ASP A 60 -7.00 11.62 23.57
C ASP A 60 -7.84 11.69 22.28
N LYS A 61 -8.17 10.54 21.67
CA LYS A 61 -8.96 10.44 20.42
C LYS A 61 -8.38 11.28 19.26
N LEU A 62 -7.08 11.55 19.30
CA LEU A 62 -6.36 12.18 18.20
C LEU A 62 -6.14 11.16 17.08
N TRP A 63 -5.96 11.66 15.87
CA TRP A 63 -5.71 10.84 14.69
C TRP A 63 -4.28 11.00 14.22
N PHE A 64 -3.67 9.91 13.78
CA PHE A 64 -2.31 9.97 13.26
C PHE A 64 -2.29 10.67 11.91
N ASN A 65 -1.66 11.84 11.84
CA ASN A 65 -1.48 12.63 10.62
C ASN A 65 -0.24 12.14 9.86
N LEU A 66 -0.42 11.71 8.60
CA LEU A 66 0.67 11.21 7.76
C LEU A 66 1.47 12.31 7.06
N GLU A 67 0.96 13.55 7.03
CA GLU A 67 1.68 14.70 6.49
C GLU A 67 2.72 15.20 7.50
N THR A 68 2.36 15.21 8.78
CA THR A 68 3.20 15.71 9.87
C THR A 68 3.89 14.60 10.67
N TRP A 69 3.50 13.34 10.43
CA TRP A 69 3.95 12.14 11.14
C TRP A 69 3.71 12.19 12.66
N ARG A 70 2.59 12.79 13.08
CA ARG A 70 2.22 12.99 14.50
C ARG A 70 0.72 12.83 14.71
N CYS A 71 0.33 12.57 15.95
CA CYS A 71 -1.08 12.63 16.34
C CYS A 71 -1.56 14.08 16.33
N ASP A 72 -2.69 14.31 15.68
CA ASP A 72 -3.30 15.63 15.49
C ASP A 72 -4.83 15.52 15.64
N TRP A 73 -5.50 16.65 15.68
CA TRP A 73 -6.95 16.70 15.79
C TRP A 73 -7.61 16.11 14.53
N PRO A 74 -8.75 15.42 14.67
CA PRO A 74 -9.44 14.79 13.53
C PRO A 74 -9.74 15.73 12.34
N HIS A 75 -9.95 17.03 12.59
CA HIS A 75 -10.22 18.01 11.53
C HIS A 75 -8.97 18.42 10.72
N ASN A 76 -7.77 18.06 11.19
CA ASN A 76 -6.49 18.29 10.51
C ASN A 76 -5.99 17.05 9.76
N VAL A 77 -6.74 15.93 9.81
CA VAL A 77 -6.28 14.63 9.30
C VAL A 77 -7.27 14.07 8.30
N ASP A 78 -6.80 13.75 7.09
CA ASP A 78 -7.56 12.95 6.15
C ASP A 78 -7.50 11.46 6.54
N CYS A 79 -8.65 10.95 6.99
CA CYS A 79 -8.86 9.60 7.50
C CYS A 79 -9.82 8.78 6.62
N GLU A 80 -10.49 9.38 5.64
CA GLU A 80 -11.60 8.74 4.91
C GLU A 80 -11.17 7.46 4.19
N ASP A 81 -9.92 7.41 3.71
CA ASP A 81 -9.40 6.26 2.98
C ASP A 81 -8.89 5.11 3.85
N ARG A 82 -8.74 5.30 5.17
CA ARG A 82 -8.24 4.24 6.06
C ARG A 82 -9.33 3.24 6.44
N LEU A 83 -10.56 3.72 6.65
CA LEU A 83 -11.72 2.86 6.88
C LEU A 83 -12.08 1.99 5.66
N ARG A 84 -11.78 2.45 4.44
CA ARG A 84 -11.99 1.66 3.22
C ARG A 84 -11.14 0.39 3.19
N LEU A 85 -9.91 0.48 3.72
CA LEU A 85 -9.00 -0.66 3.86
C LEU A 85 -9.41 -1.57 5.02
N ALA A 86 -9.79 -1.00 6.18
CA ALA A 86 -10.23 -1.78 7.36
C ALA A 86 -11.55 -2.56 7.13
N LEU A 87 -12.49 -1.98 6.39
CA LEU A 87 -13.85 -2.55 6.21
C LEU A 87 -14.02 -3.35 4.92
N GLY A 88 -12.95 -3.56 4.14
CA GLY A 88 -13.05 -4.22 2.82
C GLY A 88 -13.99 -3.50 1.85
N ARG A 89 -14.31 -2.23 2.10
CA ARG A 89 -15.21 -1.44 1.25
C ARG A 89 -14.40 -0.69 0.22
N ARG A 90 -14.35 -1.28 -0.98
CA ARG A 90 -13.99 -0.75 -2.30
C ARG A 90 -13.09 0.50 -2.27
N MET A 91 -11.82 0.26 -2.57
CA MET A 91 -10.73 1.23 -2.71
C MET A 91 -11.09 2.43 -3.61
N PRO A 92 -10.49 3.62 -3.35
CA PRO A 92 -10.56 4.78 -4.25
C PRO A 92 -10.07 4.44 -5.67
N SER A 93 -10.51 5.23 -6.64
CA SER A 93 -10.35 5.06 -8.10
C SER A 93 -8.94 4.76 -8.62
N PHE A 94 -7.90 4.91 -7.80
CA PHE A 94 -6.52 4.56 -8.16
C PHE A 94 -6.25 3.04 -8.21
N VAL A 95 -7.00 2.21 -7.46
CA VAL A 95 -6.86 0.74 -7.54
C VAL A 95 -7.71 0.12 -8.67
N GLN A 96 -8.60 0.91 -9.29
CA GLN A 96 -9.43 0.43 -10.40
C GLN A 96 -8.59 0.07 -11.64
N GLN A 97 -7.34 0.54 -11.74
CA GLN A 97 -6.46 0.20 -12.85
C GLN A 97 -5.73 -1.16 -12.68
N ALA A 98 -5.80 -1.78 -11.50
CA ALA A 98 -5.25 -3.12 -11.26
C ALA A 98 -6.24 -4.26 -11.56
N LEU A 99 -7.53 -3.97 -11.71
CA LEU A 99 -8.56 -4.94 -12.11
C LEU A 99 -8.76 -5.02 -13.63
N ASP A 100 -8.00 -4.26 -14.42
CA ASP A 100 -8.14 -4.23 -15.89
C ASP A 100 -7.21 -5.22 -16.63
N ILE A 101 -6.34 -5.95 -15.92
CA ILE A 101 -5.45 -6.95 -16.56
C ILE A 101 -6.25 -8.13 -17.13
N GLN A 102 -7.38 -8.51 -16.49
CA GLN A 102 -8.26 -9.59 -16.97
C GLN A 102 -9.14 -9.17 -18.16
N THR A 103 -9.58 -7.92 -18.23
CA THR A 103 -10.37 -7.37 -19.33
C THR A 103 -9.53 -7.05 -20.56
N VAL A 104 -8.28 -6.60 -20.39
CA VAL A 104 -7.33 -6.41 -21.49
C VAL A 104 -6.99 -7.74 -22.18
N THR A 105 -6.90 -8.85 -21.43
CA THR A 105 -6.68 -10.17 -22.06
C THR A 105 -7.86 -10.64 -22.90
N GLU A 106 -9.11 -10.36 -22.51
CA GLU A 106 -10.27 -10.71 -23.35
C GLU A 106 -10.39 -9.81 -24.60
N ILE A 107 -10.09 -8.51 -24.48
CA ILE A 107 -10.08 -7.56 -25.61
C ILE A 107 -9.02 -7.96 -26.65
N ILE A 108 -7.81 -8.31 -26.21
CA ILE A 108 -6.71 -8.73 -27.11
C ILE A 108 -7.04 -10.07 -27.80
N ILE A 109 -7.78 -10.97 -27.15
CA ILE A 109 -8.19 -12.26 -27.76
C ILE A 109 -9.31 -12.07 -28.81
N THR A 110 -10.16 -11.04 -28.69
CA THR A 110 -11.24 -10.80 -29.66
C THR A 110 -10.83 -10.04 -30.92
N ASP A 111 -9.68 -9.34 -30.92
CA ASP A 111 -9.18 -8.62 -32.10
C ASP A 111 -8.38 -9.52 -33.08
N ASP A 112 -7.97 -10.74 -32.66
CA ASP A 112 -7.22 -11.69 -33.51
C ASP A 112 -8.12 -12.51 -34.47
N HIS A 113 -9.41 -12.18 -34.63
CA HIS A 113 -10.32 -12.85 -35.58
C HIS A 113 -10.88 -11.96 -36.70
N ASN A 114 -10.36 -10.74 -36.90
CA ASN A 114 -10.79 -9.92 -38.03
C ASN A 114 -9.64 -9.13 -38.69
N ASN A 115 -8.67 -9.88 -39.24
CA ASN A 115 -8.02 -9.72 -40.56
C ASN A 115 -6.58 -10.23 -40.56
#